data_AF-A0A2N9MWK9-F1
#
_entry.id   AF-A0A2N9MWK9-F1
#
_cell.length_a   1.000
_cell.length_b   1.000
_cell.length_c   1.000
_cell.angle_alpha   90.00
_cell.angle_beta   90.00
_cell.angle_gamma   90.00
#
_symmetry.space_group_name_H-M   'P 1'
#
loop_
_entity.id
_entity.type
_entity.pdbx_description
1 polymer ?
#
loop_
_entity_poly.entity_id
_entity_poly.type
_entity_poly.pdbx_seq_one_letter_code
_entity_poly.pdbx_strand_id
1 'polypeptide(L)'
;MDRATTLAAEGADATQTASSRASLAPEVQSLLEQMVSYSQTQVQGRYIFSGDQDLSSSYQLDLNATDGSGVDQLTTAASTRMIEDPAGGTFAASKTAQDVFGPTVQSVDASGNPVTDANGNPVYVPTQDNTFAALNGLRVALLANDTAGINAAIDAIKQASARLNSKQSFYGSVENRIQDATSFATAYNTQLQTEISAKQDADIPTATLELTQSNTQLEAALTMQGKMPTSTLFNYLA
;
A
#
# COMPACT_ATOMS: atom_id res chain seq x y z
N MET A 1 -2.86 15.30 14.57
CA MET A 1 -1.81 16.34 14.58
C MET A 1 -2.36 17.71 14.95
N ASP A 2 -3.54 18.09 14.46
CA ASP A 2 -4.18 19.35 14.85
C ASP A 2 -4.39 19.49 16.35
N ARG A 3 -4.89 18.43 17.01
CA ARG A 3 -5.02 18.43 18.49
C ARG A 3 -3.69 18.64 19.20
N ALA A 4 -2.62 18.00 18.74
CA ALA A 4 -1.28 18.20 19.30
C ALA A 4 -0.80 19.65 19.12
N THR A 5 -1.13 20.28 17.99
CA THR A 5 -0.83 21.71 17.74
C THR A 5 -1.60 22.61 18.70
N THR A 6 -2.87 22.32 18.97
CA THR A 6 -3.67 23.07 19.96
C THR A 6 -3.07 22.94 21.36
N LEU A 7 -2.72 21.73 21.79
CA LEU A 7 -2.11 21.49 23.10
C LEU A 7 -0.74 22.16 23.23
N ALA A 8 0.04 22.17 22.15
CA ALA A 8 1.32 22.86 22.12
C ALA A 8 1.16 24.38 22.23
N ALA A 9 0.19 24.96 21.50
CA ALA A 9 -0.13 26.38 21.60
C ALA A 9 -0.63 26.77 23.00
N GLU A 10 -1.48 25.93 23.60
CA GLU A 10 -1.95 26.11 24.97
C GLU A 10 -0.79 26.04 25.99
N GLY A 11 0.14 25.09 25.81
CA GLY A 11 1.32 24.99 26.67
C GLY A 11 2.32 26.13 26.48
N ALA A 12 2.42 26.68 25.27
CA ALA A 12 3.34 27.77 24.91
C ALA A 12 2.90 29.13 25.48
N ASP A 13 1.65 29.27 25.93
CA ASP A 13 1.15 30.50 26.52
C ASP A 13 1.99 30.88 27.76
N ALA A 14 2.54 32.10 27.73
CA ALA A 14 3.38 32.65 28.78
C ALA A 14 2.65 32.81 30.12
N THR A 15 1.32 32.85 30.12
CA THR A 15 0.50 32.98 31.32
C THR A 15 0.23 31.65 32.03
N GLN A 16 0.56 30.52 31.39
CA GLN A 16 0.37 29.19 31.97
C GLN A 16 1.40 28.86 33.05
N THR A 17 0.95 28.12 34.06
CA THR A 17 1.81 27.63 35.14
C THR A 17 2.49 26.31 34.77
N ALA A 18 3.55 25.95 35.49
CA ALA A 18 4.20 24.64 35.34
C ALA A 18 3.22 23.49 35.62
N SER A 19 2.33 23.63 36.60
CA SER A 19 1.30 22.63 36.92
C SER A 19 0.29 22.47 35.77
N SER A 20 -0.17 23.60 35.21
CA SER A 20 -1.09 23.61 34.06
C SER A 20 -0.44 22.94 32.84
N ARG A 21 0.82 23.27 32.52
CA ARG A 21 1.56 22.63 31.41
C ARG A 21 1.73 21.13 31.62
N ALA A 22 2.10 20.70 32.83
CA ALA A 22 2.24 19.28 33.15
C ALA A 22 0.92 18.51 32.99
N SER A 23 -0.24 19.15 33.22
CA SER A 23 -1.56 18.53 33.04
C SER A 23 -1.94 18.26 31.57
N LEU A 24 -1.27 18.91 30.61
CA LEU A 24 -1.47 18.68 29.17
C LEU A 24 -0.67 17.47 28.66
N ALA A 25 0.41 17.10 29.36
CA ALA A 25 1.31 16.03 28.92
C ALA A 25 0.64 14.64 28.78
N PRO A 26 -0.28 14.21 29.67
CA PRO A 26 -1.03 12.97 29.48
C PRO A 26 -1.86 12.94 28.20
N GLU A 27 -2.41 14.08 27.78
CA GLU A 27 -3.18 14.14 26.53
C GLU A 27 -2.27 13.98 25.31
N VAL A 28 -1.09 14.61 25.33
CA VAL A 28 -0.07 14.42 24.30
C VAL A 28 0.42 12.97 24.26
N GLN A 29 0.57 12.32 25.42
CA GLN A 29 0.90 10.91 25.50
C GLN A 29 -0.16 10.02 24.85
N SER A 30 -1.45 10.29 25.09
CA SER A 30 -2.54 9.54 24.44
C SER A 30 -2.51 9.71 22.91
N LEU A 31 -2.16 10.90 22.41
CA LEU A 31 -1.97 11.12 20.97
C LEU A 31 -0.78 10.32 20.42
N LEU A 32 0.31 10.19 21.18
CA LEU A 32 1.46 9.37 20.81
C LEU A 32 1.08 7.89 20.76
N GLU A 33 0.39 7.37 21.78
CA GLU A 33 -0.15 6.01 21.82
C GLU A 33 -1.04 5.71 20.61
N GLN A 34 -1.91 6.65 20.26
CA GLN A 34 -2.77 6.55 19.08
C GLN A 34 -1.97 6.51 17.78
N MET A 35 -0.92 7.32 17.64
CA MET A 35 -0.04 7.29 16.47
C MET A 35 0.74 5.98 16.35
N VAL A 36 1.21 5.43 17.47
CA VAL A 36 1.83 4.10 17.49
C VAL A 36 0.84 3.04 17.04
N SER A 37 -0.40 3.08 17.54
CA SER A 37 -1.48 2.18 17.09
C SER A 37 -1.76 2.30 15.59
N TYR A 38 -1.75 3.51 15.02
CA TYR A 38 -1.88 3.70 13.58
C TYR A 38 -0.72 3.11 12.78
N SER A 39 0.52 3.23 13.27
CA SER A 39 1.67 2.57 12.65
C SER A 39 1.56 1.04 12.66
N GLN A 40 0.77 0.50 13.59
CA GLN A 40 0.49 -0.93 13.78
C GLN A 40 -0.77 -1.41 13.04
N THR A 41 -1.32 -0.63 12.11
CA THR A 41 -2.52 -1.02 11.35
C THR A 41 -2.30 -2.34 10.60
N GLN A 42 -3.26 -3.25 10.74
CA GLN A 42 -3.24 -4.58 10.11
C GLN A 42 -4.38 -4.77 9.13
N VAL A 43 -4.09 -5.45 8.02
CA VAL A 43 -5.07 -5.94 7.05
C VAL A 43 -4.84 -7.44 6.86
N GLN A 44 -5.87 -8.25 7.09
CA GLN A 44 -5.78 -9.72 7.03
C GLN A 44 -4.65 -10.32 7.90
N GLY A 45 -4.40 -9.73 9.07
CA GLY A 45 -3.34 -10.18 9.99
C GLY A 45 -1.92 -9.81 9.58
N ARG A 46 -1.75 -8.95 8.56
CA ARG A 46 -0.45 -8.44 8.11
C ARG A 46 -0.36 -6.94 8.36
N TYR A 47 0.78 -6.49 8.90
CA TYR A 47 1.04 -5.07 9.14
C TYR A 47 1.30 -4.34 7.82
N ILE A 48 0.58 -3.26 7.54
CA ILE A 48 0.65 -2.58 6.24
C ILE A 48 1.87 -1.65 6.08
N PHE A 49 2.46 -1.21 7.20
CA PHE A 49 3.60 -0.29 7.23
C PHE A 49 4.92 -0.96 7.61
N SER A 50 4.95 -2.27 7.80
CA SER A 50 6.14 -3.00 8.27
C SER A 50 7.13 -3.37 7.16
N GLY A 51 6.88 -2.91 5.93
CA GLY A 51 7.70 -3.23 4.76
C GLY A 51 7.63 -4.71 4.42
N ASP A 52 8.80 -5.30 4.17
CA ASP A 52 8.91 -6.71 3.79
C ASP A 52 8.68 -7.67 4.98
N GLN A 53 8.71 -7.17 6.23
CA GLN A 53 8.52 -7.94 7.47
C GLN A 53 7.10 -7.77 8.04
N ASP A 54 6.10 -8.28 7.31
CA ASP A 54 4.67 -8.04 7.58
C ASP A 54 4.01 -8.80 8.72
N LEU A 55 4.78 -9.58 9.47
CA LEU A 55 4.34 -10.34 10.63
C LEU A 55 4.72 -9.69 11.97
N SER A 56 5.51 -8.61 11.93
CA SER A 56 5.99 -7.91 13.13
C SER A 56 5.62 -6.43 13.10
N SER A 57 5.30 -5.87 14.27
CA SER A 57 5.14 -4.42 14.43
C SER A 57 6.49 -3.71 14.24
N SER A 58 6.48 -2.57 13.55
CA SER A 58 7.68 -1.73 13.38
C SER A 58 8.04 -0.92 14.61
N TYR A 59 7.03 -0.52 15.40
CA TYR A 59 7.22 0.36 16.54
C TYR A 59 6.50 -0.16 17.77
N GLN A 60 7.07 0.10 18.93
CA GLN A 60 6.43 -0.06 20.22
C GLN A 60 6.57 1.24 21.00
N LEU A 61 5.58 1.56 21.82
CA LEU A 61 5.68 2.72 22.69
C LEU A 61 6.77 2.49 23.75
N ASP A 62 7.75 3.39 23.79
CA ASP A 62 8.70 3.54 24.90
C ASP A 62 8.96 5.02 25.16
N LEU A 63 8.32 5.54 26.20
CA LEU A 63 8.45 6.95 26.59
C LEU A 63 9.86 7.32 27.06
N ASN A 64 10.72 6.33 27.33
CA ASN A 64 12.10 6.51 27.76
C ASN A 64 13.11 6.13 26.66
N ALA A 65 12.64 6.00 25.40
CA ALA A 65 13.51 5.71 24.27
C ALA A 65 14.71 6.67 24.23
N THR A 66 15.91 6.09 24.11
CA THR A 66 17.18 6.83 24.21
C THR A 66 17.40 7.85 23.10
N ASP A 67 16.68 7.71 21.99
CA ASP A 67 16.68 8.62 20.85
C ASP A 67 15.71 9.81 21.02
N GLY A 68 14.95 9.85 22.11
CA GLY A 68 13.96 10.89 22.39
C GLY A 68 12.68 10.80 21.53
N SER A 69 12.52 9.77 20.71
CA SER A 69 11.38 9.60 19.82
C SER A 69 10.09 9.18 20.56
N GLY A 70 10.21 8.62 21.76
CA GLY A 70 9.09 8.07 22.52
C GLY A 70 8.59 6.72 22.00
N VAL A 71 9.34 6.10 21.08
CA VAL A 71 9.06 4.78 20.54
C VAL A 71 10.35 3.98 20.36
N ASP A 72 10.28 2.68 20.54
CA ASP A 72 11.33 1.76 20.13
C ASP A 72 11.06 1.28 18.70
N GLN A 73 12.07 1.37 17.83
CA GLN A 73 12.03 0.78 16.51
C GLN A 73 12.43 -0.70 16.59
N LEU A 74 11.46 -1.61 16.43
CA LEU A 74 11.66 -3.06 16.57
C LEU A 74 12.18 -3.70 15.27
N THR A 75 11.85 -3.12 14.11
CA THR A 75 12.30 -3.64 12.81
C THR A 75 12.59 -2.52 11.82
N THR A 76 13.62 -2.75 11.00
CA THR A 76 14.11 -1.85 9.96
C THR A 76 14.10 -2.59 8.62
N ALA A 77 12.91 -3.06 8.22
CA ALA A 77 12.74 -3.73 6.93
C ALA A 77 12.59 -2.71 5.79
N ALA A 78 13.19 -3.00 4.63
CA ALA A 78 12.88 -2.27 3.40
C ALA A 78 11.45 -2.57 2.94
N SER A 79 10.88 -1.71 2.10
CA SER A 79 9.66 -2.00 1.34
C SER A 79 10.05 -2.16 -0.12
N THR A 80 10.15 -3.41 -0.59
CA THR A 80 10.57 -3.71 -1.97
C THR A 80 9.42 -4.17 -2.87
N ARG A 81 8.22 -4.30 -2.30
CA ARG A 81 7.02 -4.77 -2.99
C ARG A 81 6.57 -3.77 -4.06
N MET A 82 6.57 -4.23 -5.31
CA MET A 82 6.08 -3.51 -6.47
C MET A 82 4.82 -4.17 -7.01
N ILE A 83 3.86 -3.37 -7.46
CA ILE A 83 2.67 -3.80 -8.21
C ILE A 83 2.99 -3.62 -9.69
N GLU A 84 2.72 -4.65 -10.48
CA GLU A 84 2.77 -4.60 -11.94
C GLU A 84 1.49 -3.97 -12.47
N ASP A 85 1.65 -2.98 -13.34
CA ASP A 85 0.53 -2.32 -14.00
C ASP A 85 0.11 -3.14 -15.23
N PRO A 86 -1.18 -3.49 -15.38
CA PRO A 86 -1.71 -4.15 -16.58
C PRO A 86 -1.44 -3.41 -17.90
N ALA A 87 -1.25 -2.08 -17.85
CA ALA A 87 -0.86 -1.27 -19.00
C ALA A 87 0.67 -1.27 -19.26
N GLY A 88 1.46 -1.89 -18.38
CA GLY A 88 2.91 -2.00 -18.42
C GLY A 88 3.62 -1.16 -17.35
N GLY A 89 4.73 -1.70 -16.81
CA GLY A 89 5.55 -1.05 -15.79
C GLY A 89 5.22 -1.48 -14.36
N THR A 90 5.90 -0.89 -13.38
CA THR A 90 5.75 -1.25 -11.96
C THR A 90 5.72 -0.03 -11.05
N PHE A 91 5.08 -0.13 -9.89
CA PHE A 91 5.11 0.91 -8.85
C PHE A 91 5.09 0.37 -7.44
N ALA A 92 5.67 1.12 -6.51
CA ALA A 92 5.75 0.72 -5.11
C ALA A 92 4.34 0.67 -4.49
N ALA A 93 4.02 -0.47 -3.86
CA ALA A 93 2.72 -0.68 -3.21
C ALA A 93 2.58 0.14 -1.92
N SER A 94 3.66 0.24 -1.15
CA SER A 94 3.62 0.81 0.19
C SER A 94 4.96 1.42 0.62
N LYS A 95 4.89 2.29 1.62
CA LYS A 95 6.03 2.82 2.36
C LYS A 95 6.12 2.17 3.74
N THR A 96 7.32 2.18 4.30
CA THR A 96 7.58 1.65 5.65
C THR A 96 7.11 2.64 6.71
N ALA A 97 6.89 2.17 7.93
CA ALA A 97 6.48 2.98 9.07
C ALA A 97 7.55 4.04 9.40
N GLN A 98 8.83 3.71 9.17
CA GLN A 98 9.93 4.66 9.27
C GLN A 98 9.82 5.76 8.22
N ASP A 99 9.46 5.44 6.98
CA ASP A 99 9.25 6.47 5.96
C ASP A 99 7.99 7.31 6.24
N VAL A 100 6.93 6.71 6.80
CA VAL A 100 5.65 7.41 7.03
C VAL A 100 5.62 8.23 8.32
N PHE A 101 5.97 7.61 9.46
CA PHE A 101 5.76 8.17 10.80
C PHE A 101 7.06 8.60 11.47
N GLY A 102 8.13 7.82 11.28
CA GLY A 102 9.35 7.96 12.08
C GLY A 102 10.63 8.09 11.25
N PRO A 103 10.76 9.07 10.34
CA PRO A 103 12.01 9.26 9.61
C PRO A 103 13.17 9.49 10.58
N THR A 104 14.29 8.86 10.27
CA THR A 104 15.55 9.03 10.98
C THR A 104 16.65 9.34 9.99
N VAL A 105 17.64 10.10 10.45
CA VAL A 105 18.83 10.44 9.68
C VAL A 105 20.04 9.97 10.46
N GLN A 106 21.07 9.53 9.73
CA GLN A 106 22.35 9.21 10.33
C GLN A 106 22.93 10.46 10.99
N SER A 107 23.28 10.36 12.27
CA SER A 107 23.97 11.42 12.99
C SER A 107 25.39 11.56 12.46
N VAL A 108 25.82 12.80 12.20
CA VAL A 108 27.16 13.12 11.68
C VAL A 108 27.88 14.08 12.62
N ASP A 109 29.20 13.94 12.71
CA ASP A 109 30.08 14.86 13.43
C ASP A 109 30.24 16.20 12.67
N ALA A 110 30.93 17.17 13.28
CA ALA A 110 31.20 18.47 12.65
C ALA A 110 32.02 18.39 11.34
N SER A 111 32.62 17.24 11.06
CA SER A 111 33.40 16.96 9.84
C SER A 111 32.60 16.14 8.81
N GLY A 112 31.35 15.80 9.10
CA GLY A 112 30.46 15.01 8.22
C GLY A 112 30.66 13.49 8.31
N ASN A 113 31.43 12.98 9.27
CA ASN A 113 31.57 11.53 9.46
C ASN A 113 30.43 10.98 10.33
N PRO A 114 29.97 9.74 10.09
CA PRO A 114 28.95 9.13 10.94
C PRO A 114 29.39 9.05 12.40
N VAL A 115 28.54 9.52 13.31
CA VAL A 115 28.70 9.27 14.74
C VAL A 115 28.42 7.78 14.96
N THR A 116 29.37 7.07 15.56
CA THR A 116 29.23 5.64 15.86
C THR A 116 28.97 5.41 17.34
N ASP A 117 28.19 4.38 17.66
CA ASP A 117 28.01 3.87 19.02
C ASP A 117 29.30 3.21 19.55
N ALA A 118 29.27 2.73 20.80
CA ALA A 118 30.40 2.03 21.43
C ALA A 118 30.82 0.73 20.70
N ASN A 119 29.98 0.24 19.78
CA ASN A 119 30.19 -0.97 18.99
C ASN A 119 30.60 -0.66 17.55
N GLY A 120 30.76 0.62 17.18
CA GLY A 120 31.14 1.07 15.85
C GLY A 120 29.99 1.17 14.84
N ASN A 121 28.73 1.00 15.26
CA ASN A 121 27.57 1.14 14.38
C ASN A 121 27.16 2.62 14.27
N PRO A 122 26.77 3.11 13.10
CA PRO A 122 26.26 4.47 12.97
C PRO A 122 24.99 4.69 13.80
N VAL A 123 24.95 5.82 14.51
CA VAL A 123 23.81 6.26 15.29
C VAL A 123 22.82 6.98 14.38
N TYR A 124 21.54 6.62 14.48
CA TYR A 124 20.45 7.29 13.79
C TYR A 124 19.67 8.14 14.78
N VAL A 125 19.32 9.36 14.39
CA VAL A 125 18.52 10.28 15.19
C VAL A 125 17.21 10.62 14.47
N PRO A 126 16.11 10.86 15.20
CA PRO A 126 14.87 11.35 14.62
C PRO A 126 15.10 12.67 13.86
N THR A 127 14.54 12.77 12.66
CA THR A 127 14.51 14.05 11.93
C THR A 127 13.44 14.98 12.49
N GLN A 128 13.46 16.26 12.10
CA GLN A 128 12.50 17.25 12.58
C GLN A 128 11.04 16.97 12.13
N ASP A 129 10.85 16.22 11.04
CA ASP A 129 9.56 15.76 10.51
C ASP A 129 9.11 14.41 11.10
N ASN A 130 9.79 13.90 12.13
CA ASN A 130 9.41 12.68 12.81
C ASN A 130 8.19 12.89 13.72
N THR A 131 7.12 12.15 13.46
CA THR A 131 5.83 12.29 14.16
C THR A 131 5.94 11.87 15.62
N PHE A 132 6.65 10.78 15.91
CA PHE A 132 6.81 10.28 17.27
C PHE A 132 7.66 11.24 18.09
N ALA A 133 8.82 11.65 17.57
CA ALA A 133 9.71 12.59 18.24
C ALA A 133 9.06 13.97 18.45
N ALA A 134 8.25 14.45 17.52
CA ALA A 134 7.51 15.70 17.69
C ALA A 134 6.52 15.65 18.87
N LEU A 135 5.78 14.54 19.01
CA LEU A 135 4.82 14.35 20.10
C LEU A 135 5.51 14.08 21.44
N ASN A 136 6.53 13.22 21.46
CA ASN A 136 7.28 12.95 22.68
C ASN A 136 8.08 14.18 23.14
N GLY A 137 8.66 14.93 22.21
CA GLY A 137 9.34 16.19 22.48
C GLY A 137 8.40 17.22 23.12
N LEU A 138 7.17 17.34 22.61
CA LEU A 138 6.14 18.18 23.25
C LEU A 138 5.83 17.70 24.67
N ARG A 139 5.60 16.40 24.87
CA ARG A 139 5.29 15.82 26.19
C ARG A 139 6.41 16.11 27.19
N VAL A 140 7.67 15.90 26.81
CA VAL A 140 8.84 16.14 27.66
C VAL A 140 8.97 17.63 27.98
N ALA A 141 8.80 18.51 26.99
CA ALA A 141 8.89 19.96 27.20
C ALA A 141 7.78 20.49 28.11
N LEU A 142 6.55 19.95 27.99
CA LEU A 142 5.44 20.26 28.88
C LEU A 142 5.72 19.85 30.33
N LEU A 143 6.27 18.64 30.55
CA LEU A 143 6.63 18.15 31.88
C LEU A 143 7.81 18.91 32.49
N ALA A 144 8.77 19.31 31.67
CA ALA A 144 9.96 20.06 32.09
C ALA A 144 9.68 21.57 32.27
N ASN A 145 8.47 22.05 31.95
CA ASN A 145 8.13 23.48 31.93
C ASN A 145 9.07 24.29 31.01
N ASP A 146 9.53 23.69 29.91
CA ASP A 146 10.45 24.30 28.96
C ASP A 146 9.68 24.96 27.80
N THR A 147 9.52 26.29 27.87
CA THR A 147 8.80 27.06 26.85
C THR A 147 9.55 27.11 25.51
N ALA A 148 10.88 27.03 25.50
CA ALA A 148 11.65 26.97 24.26
C ALA A 148 11.44 25.61 23.57
N GLY A 149 11.47 24.52 24.35
CA GLY A 149 11.17 23.18 23.88
C GLY A 149 9.74 23.03 23.34
N ILE A 150 8.74 23.63 24.00
CA ILE A 150 7.35 23.61 23.52
C ILE A 150 7.24 24.33 22.16
N ASN A 151 7.88 25.49 21.99
CA ASN A 151 7.88 26.21 20.71
C ASN A 151 8.58 25.41 19.60
N ALA A 152 9.70 24.76 19.90
CA ALA A 152 10.38 23.88 18.94
C ALA A 152 9.49 22.67 18.55
N ALA A 153 8.73 22.13 19.50
CA ALA A 153 7.80 21.04 19.25
C ALA A 153 6.63 21.45 18.34
N ILE A 154 6.15 22.70 18.41
CA ILE A 154 5.12 23.22 17.49
C ILE A 154 5.60 23.10 16.03
N ASP A 155 6.84 23.51 15.75
CA ASP A 155 7.38 23.44 14.39
C ASP A 155 7.64 22.00 13.94
N ALA A 156 8.09 21.13 14.84
CA ALA A 156 8.22 19.69 14.57
C ALA A 156 6.86 19.04 14.25
N ILE A 157 5.80 19.36 15.00
CA ILE A 157 4.44 18.85 14.77
C ILE A 157 3.91 19.30 13.41
N LYS A 158 4.15 20.55 13.01
CA LYS A 158 3.77 21.05 11.67
C LYS A 158 4.50 20.29 10.55
N GLN A 159 5.80 20.06 10.69
CA GLN A 159 6.59 19.32 9.70
C GLN A 159 6.15 17.86 9.61
N ALA A 160 5.94 17.21 10.75
CA ALA A 160 5.37 15.86 10.81
C ALA A 160 3.98 15.80 10.16
N SER A 161 3.11 16.78 10.39
CA SER A 161 1.81 16.88 9.73
C SER A 161 1.94 17.05 8.21
N ALA A 162 2.86 17.89 7.74
CA ALA A 162 3.12 18.08 6.31
C ALA A 162 3.61 16.78 5.67
N ARG A 163 4.45 16.02 6.37
CA ARG A 163 4.91 14.71 5.91
C ARG A 163 3.76 13.71 5.81
N LEU A 164 2.93 13.57 6.86
CA LEU A 164 1.79 12.67 6.82
C LEU A 164 0.85 13.01 5.64
N ASN A 165 0.63 14.30 5.36
CA ASN A 165 -0.15 14.74 4.19
C ASN A 165 0.54 14.37 2.86
N SER A 166 1.86 14.51 2.76
CA SER A 166 2.61 14.06 1.57
C SER A 166 2.48 12.54 1.36
N LYS A 167 2.52 11.75 2.44
CA LYS A 167 2.33 10.29 2.36
C LYS A 167 0.88 9.92 2.02
N GLN A 168 -0.11 10.63 2.53
CA GLN A 168 -1.50 10.47 2.09
C GLN A 168 -1.67 10.75 0.59
N SER A 169 -1.02 11.80 0.07
CA SER A 169 -1.01 12.09 -1.37
C SER A 169 -0.35 10.97 -2.18
N PHE A 170 0.76 10.40 -1.70
CA PHE A 170 1.36 9.21 -2.31
C PHE A 170 0.36 8.05 -2.38
N TYR A 171 -0.32 7.72 -1.28
CA TYR A 171 -1.31 6.63 -1.27
C TYR A 171 -2.54 6.93 -2.14
N GLY A 172 -2.98 8.18 -2.24
CA GLY A 172 -4.03 8.56 -3.19
C GLY A 172 -3.61 8.39 -4.64
N SER A 173 -2.34 8.66 -4.97
CA SER A 173 -1.82 8.37 -6.32
C SER A 173 -1.74 6.86 -6.61
N VAL A 174 -1.39 6.05 -5.60
CA VAL A 174 -1.37 4.59 -5.70
C VAL A 174 -2.80 4.04 -5.88
N GLU A 175 -3.77 4.58 -5.15
CA GLU A 175 -5.20 4.23 -5.28
C GLU A 175 -5.72 4.50 -6.69
N ASN A 176 -5.48 5.71 -7.22
CA ASN A 176 -5.87 6.05 -8.58
C ASN A 176 -5.26 5.08 -9.61
N ARG A 177 -3.98 4.76 -9.46
CA ARG A 177 -3.30 3.81 -10.36
C ARG A 177 -3.85 2.40 -10.27
N ILE A 178 -4.18 1.92 -9.06
CA ILE A 178 -4.82 0.61 -8.88
C ILE A 178 -6.23 0.62 -9.51
N GLN A 179 -6.97 1.71 -9.38
CA GLN A 179 -8.29 1.85 -10.00
C GLN A 179 -8.19 1.82 -11.53
N ASP A 180 -7.26 2.58 -12.11
CA ASP A 180 -7.01 2.62 -13.55
C ASP A 180 -6.58 1.22 -14.07
N ALA A 181 -5.63 0.58 -13.39
CA ALA A 181 -5.19 -0.78 -13.68
C ALA A 181 -6.36 -1.78 -13.64
N THR A 182 -7.24 -1.67 -12.64
CA THR A 182 -8.41 -2.55 -12.49
C THR A 182 -9.43 -2.33 -13.61
N SER A 183 -9.70 -1.08 -13.97
CA SER A 183 -10.57 -0.74 -15.09
C SER A 183 -10.03 -1.25 -16.42
N PHE A 184 -8.72 -1.08 -16.67
CA PHE A 184 -8.06 -1.60 -17.85
C PHE A 184 -8.13 -3.13 -17.91
N ALA A 185 -7.76 -3.82 -16.83
CA ALA A 185 -7.78 -5.28 -16.77
C ALA A 185 -9.19 -5.85 -17.00
N THR A 186 -10.22 -5.18 -16.48
CA THR A 186 -11.62 -5.57 -16.70
C THR A 186 -12.03 -5.41 -18.16
N ALA A 187 -11.71 -4.27 -18.79
CA ALA A 187 -12.00 -4.04 -20.20
C ALA A 187 -11.26 -5.03 -21.12
N TYR A 188 -9.99 -5.28 -20.82
CA TYR A 188 -9.17 -6.24 -21.55
C TYR A 188 -9.71 -7.66 -21.43
N ASN A 189 -10.17 -8.07 -20.24
CA ASN A 189 -10.81 -9.38 -20.05
C ASN A 189 -12.11 -9.51 -20.88
N THR A 190 -12.96 -8.47 -20.92
CA THR A 190 -14.17 -8.47 -21.78
C THR A 190 -13.81 -8.57 -23.27
N GLN A 191 -12.76 -7.89 -23.71
CA GLN A 191 -12.27 -7.98 -25.08
C GLN A 191 -11.78 -9.39 -25.41
N LEU A 192 -10.98 -10.00 -24.53
CA LEU A 192 -10.51 -11.38 -24.70
C LEU A 192 -11.67 -12.38 -24.75
N GLN A 193 -12.69 -12.22 -23.89
CA GLN A 193 -13.91 -13.04 -23.95
C GLN A 193 -14.61 -12.90 -25.30
N THR A 194 -14.71 -11.68 -25.84
CA THR A 194 -15.32 -11.43 -27.15
C THR A 194 -14.52 -12.08 -28.28
N GLU A 195 -13.19 -12.00 -28.25
CA GLU A 195 -12.29 -12.63 -29.21
C GLU A 195 -12.36 -14.17 -29.16
N ILE A 196 -12.46 -14.74 -27.96
CA ILE A 196 -12.67 -16.18 -27.77
C ILE A 196 -14.01 -16.59 -28.38
N SER A 197 -15.09 -15.90 -28.02
CA SER A 197 -16.41 -16.13 -28.60
C SER A 197 -16.40 -16.06 -30.13
N ALA A 198 -15.80 -15.02 -30.71
CA ALA A 198 -15.72 -14.88 -32.16
C ALA A 198 -14.94 -16.02 -32.86
N LYS A 199 -13.96 -16.65 -32.17
CA LYS A 199 -13.16 -17.75 -32.74
C LYS A 199 -13.72 -19.13 -32.44
N GLN A 200 -14.38 -19.31 -31.31
CA GLN A 200 -14.78 -20.61 -30.79
C GLN A 200 -16.28 -20.85 -30.89
N ASP A 201 -17.10 -19.81 -30.87
CA ASP A 201 -18.54 -19.96 -30.98
C ASP A 201 -18.87 -20.37 -32.42
N ALA A 202 -19.48 -21.55 -32.54
CA ALA A 202 -20.06 -21.98 -33.80
C ALA A 202 -21.27 -21.10 -34.11
N ASP A 203 -21.32 -20.54 -35.32
CA ASP A 203 -22.53 -19.93 -35.84
C ASP A 203 -23.59 -21.03 -36.06
N ILE A 204 -24.40 -21.28 -35.01
CA ILE A 204 -25.40 -22.34 -34.94
C ILE A 204 -26.30 -22.35 -36.20
N PRO A 205 -26.83 -21.23 -36.70
CA PRO A 205 -27.54 -21.16 -37.98
C PRO A 205 -26.76 -21.77 -39.16
N THR A 206 -25.52 -21.36 -39.37
CA THR A 206 -24.69 -21.84 -40.49
C THR A 206 -24.35 -23.32 -40.33
N ALA A 207 -23.96 -23.75 -39.13
CA ALA A 207 -23.68 -25.15 -38.83
C ALA A 207 -24.93 -26.04 -38.99
N THR A 208 -26.12 -25.55 -38.63
CA THR A 208 -27.39 -26.26 -38.80
C THR A 208 -27.77 -26.38 -40.28
N LEU A 209 -27.50 -25.35 -41.07
CA LEU A 209 -27.72 -25.37 -42.51
C LEU A 209 -26.79 -26.39 -43.19
N GLU A 210 -25.49 -26.36 -42.87
CA GLU A 210 -24.52 -27.35 -43.36
C GLU A 210 -24.87 -28.78 -42.95
N LEU A 211 -25.32 -28.98 -41.70
CA LEU A 211 -25.78 -30.28 -41.21
C LEU A 211 -27.00 -30.77 -42.00
N THR A 212 -27.99 -29.89 -42.22
CA THR A 212 -29.21 -30.21 -42.97
C THR A 212 -28.89 -30.56 -44.43
N GLN A 213 -27.97 -29.80 -45.03
CA GLN A 213 -27.51 -30.03 -46.39
C GLN A 213 -26.69 -31.32 -46.51
N SER A 214 -25.82 -31.62 -45.54
CA SER A 214 -25.11 -32.89 -45.42
C SER A 214 -26.07 -34.07 -45.25
N ASN A 215 -27.11 -33.95 -44.42
CA ASN A 215 -28.14 -34.98 -44.27
C ASN A 215 -28.91 -35.21 -45.59
N THR A 216 -29.24 -34.14 -46.30
CA THR A 216 -29.90 -34.24 -47.62
C THR A 216 -29.00 -34.93 -48.64
N GLN A 217 -27.71 -34.59 -48.67
CA GLN A 217 -26.71 -35.25 -49.53
C GLN A 217 -26.52 -36.73 -49.16
N LEU A 218 -26.54 -37.07 -47.87
CA LEU A 218 -26.44 -38.44 -47.39
C LEU A 218 -27.65 -39.28 -47.85
N GLU A 219 -28.88 -38.76 -47.71
CA GLU A 219 -30.09 -39.42 -48.23
C GLU A 219 -30.03 -39.60 -49.75
N ALA A 220 -29.56 -38.58 -50.48
CA ALA A 220 -29.35 -38.68 -51.92
C ALA A 220 -28.30 -39.75 -52.28
N ALA A 221 -27.20 -39.84 -51.54
CA ALA A 221 -26.16 -40.86 -51.73
C ALA A 221 -26.69 -42.27 -51.42
N LEU A 222 -27.47 -42.44 -50.36
CA LEU A 222 -28.09 -43.73 -49.99
C LEU A 222 -29.13 -44.18 -51.01
N THR A 223 -29.97 -43.26 -51.53
CA THR A 223 -30.92 -43.58 -52.60
C THR A 223 -30.24 -43.90 -53.92
N MET A 224 -29.15 -43.20 -54.26
CA MET A 224 -28.29 -43.55 -55.40
C MET A 224 -27.63 -44.91 -55.23
N GLN A 225 -27.13 -45.24 -54.04
CA GLN A 225 -26.59 -46.57 -53.72
C GLN A 225 -27.65 -47.66 -53.84
N GLY A 226 -28.87 -47.41 -53.35
CA GLY A 226 -30.01 -48.33 -53.52
C GLY A 226 -30.49 -48.45 -54.96
N LYS A 227 -30.24 -47.45 -55.80
CA LYS A 227 -30.52 -47.44 -57.24
C LYS A 227 -29.33 -47.85 -58.10
N MET A 228 -28.15 -48.11 -57.53
CA MET A 228 -27.03 -48.64 -58.30
C MET A 228 -27.49 -49.97 -58.91
N PRO A 229 -27.46 -50.10 -60.24
CA PRO A 229 -27.90 -51.33 -60.87
C PRO A 229 -26.96 -52.46 -60.46
N THR A 230 -27.48 -53.43 -59.70
CA THR A 230 -26.79 -54.70 -59.42
C THR A 230 -26.75 -55.62 -60.64
N SER A 231 -27.40 -55.23 -61.74
CA SER A 231 -27.33 -55.92 -63.03
C SER A 231 -26.03 -55.56 -63.75
N THR A 232 -25.06 -56.48 -63.70
CA THR A 232 -23.91 -56.45 -64.59
C THR A 232 -24.35 -56.68 -66.04
N LEU A 233 -23.54 -56.25 -67.01
CA LEU A 233 -23.75 -56.52 -68.46
C LEU A 233 -23.96 -58.00 -68.81
N PHE A 234 -23.67 -58.92 -67.87
CA PHE A 234 -23.97 -60.35 -68.00
C PHE A 234 -25.46 -60.69 -67.92
N ASN A 235 -26.32 -59.84 -67.38
CA ASN A 235 -27.75 -60.14 -67.23
C ASN A 235 -28.60 -59.74 -68.47
N TYR A 236 -28.01 -59.06 -69.46
CA TYR A 236 -28.70 -58.65 -70.69
C TYR A 236 -28.30 -59.50 -71.91
N LEU A 237 -27.36 -60.44 -71.75
CA LEU A 237 -26.84 -61.33 -72.80
C LEU A 237 -27.22 -62.82 -72.61
N ALA A 238 -28.24 -63.10 -71.79
CA ALA A 238 -28.80 -64.44 -71.62
C ALA A 238 -30.21 -64.53 -72.22
#